data_AF-A0A9E3DA30-F1
#
_entry.id   AF-A0A9E3DA30-F1
#
_cell.length_a   1.000
_cell.length_b   1.000
_cell.length_c   1.000
_cell.angle_alpha   90.00
_cell.angle_beta   90.00
_cell.angle_gamma   90.00
#
_symmetry.space_group_name_H-M   'P 1'
#
loop_
_entity.id
_entity.type
_entity.pdbx_description
1 polymer ?
#
loop_
_entity_poly.entity_id
_entity_poly.type
_entity_poly.pdbx_seq_one_letter_code
_entity_poly.pdbx_strand_id
1 'polypeptide(L)'
;MSVPARPKPLFDDIDDVSRKLAETGYLPDTATATAVFLADRLGKPLLVEGPAGVGKTELARAVAQATGSGLVRLQCYEGVDEARA
;
A
#
# COMPACT_ATOMS: atom_id res chain seq x y z
N MET A 1 -25.32 -1.42 6.23
CA MET A 1 -23.96 -0.89 6.49
C MET A 1 -23.61 0.03 5.33
N SER A 2 -23.41 1.33 5.59
CA SER A 2 -23.02 2.29 4.54
C SER A 2 -21.58 2.00 4.13
N VAL A 3 -21.33 1.80 2.84
CA VAL A 3 -19.97 1.84 2.31
C VAL A 3 -19.42 3.25 2.59
N PRO A 4 -18.25 3.42 3.23
CA PRO A 4 -17.69 4.74 3.45
C PRO A 4 -17.50 5.45 2.10
N ALA A 5 -17.71 6.77 2.10
CA ALA A 5 -17.50 7.59 0.90
C ALA A 5 -16.08 7.34 0.35
N ARG A 6 -15.98 7.18 -0.98
CA ARG A 6 -14.69 6.92 -1.63
C ARG A 6 -13.71 8.06 -1.26
N PRO A 7 -12.57 7.76 -0.64
CA PRO A 7 -11.61 8.79 -0.30
C PRO A 7 -11.15 9.53 -1.56
N LYS A 8 -10.80 10.81 -1.39
CA LYS A 8 -10.16 11.58 -2.45
C LYS A 8 -8.89 10.83 -2.90
N PRO A 9 -8.61 10.73 -4.21
CA PRO A 9 -7.37 10.14 -4.70
C PRO A 9 -6.15 10.75 -4.01
N LEU A 10 -5.21 9.90 -3.63
CA LEU A 10 -3.98 10.25 -2.91
C LEU A 10 -2.83 10.64 -3.86
N PHE A 11 -2.92 10.21 -5.11
CA PHE A 11 -1.92 10.45 -6.15
C PHE A 11 -2.52 11.10 -7.40
N ASP A 12 -1.73 11.93 -8.07
CA ASP A 12 -2.17 12.63 -9.28
C ASP A 12 -2.06 11.74 -10.53
N ASP A 13 -0.93 11.04 -10.69
CA ASP A 13 -0.63 10.11 -11.76
C ASP A 13 0.43 9.06 -11.34
N ILE A 14 0.89 8.23 -12.28
CA ILE A 14 1.88 7.17 -12.04
C ILE A 14 3.27 7.74 -11.73
N ASP A 15 3.62 8.89 -12.31
CA ASP A 15 4.91 9.54 -12.07
C ASP A 15 4.94 10.18 -10.67
N ASP A 16 3.82 10.71 -10.20
CA ASP A 16 3.64 11.18 -8.83
C ASP A 16 3.79 10.06 -7.80
N VAL A 17 3.21 8.88 -8.07
CA VAL A 17 3.46 7.68 -7.24
C VAL A 17 4.95 7.36 -7.19
N SER A 18 5.60 7.29 -8.36
CA SER A 18 7.02 6.91 -8.46
C SER A 18 7.91 7.88 -7.70
N ARG A 19 7.66 9.19 -7.85
CA ARG A 19 8.38 10.26 -7.15
C ARG A 19 8.17 10.18 -5.64
N LYS A 20 6.92 10.14 -5.17
CA LYS A 20 6.61 10.12 -3.73
C LYS A 20 7.14 8.86 -3.04
N LEU A 21 7.13 7.70 -3.69
CA LEU A 21 7.74 6.48 -3.13
C LEU A 21 9.27 6.59 -3.10
N ALA A 22 9.90 7.18 -4.12
CA ALA A 22 11.35 7.40 -4.13
C ALA A 22 11.81 8.33 -3.00
N GLU A 23 11.01 9.34 -2.64
CA GLU A 23 11.25 10.23 -1.50
C GLU A 23 11.26 9.50 -0.15
N THR A 24 10.57 8.36 -0.04
CA THR A 24 10.63 7.49 1.15
C THR A 24 11.75 6.44 1.08
N GLY A 25 12.58 6.47 0.03
CA GLY A 25 13.64 5.49 -0.22
C GLY A 25 13.19 4.19 -0.90
N TYR A 26 11.92 4.09 -1.33
CA TYR A 26 11.42 2.95 -2.09
C TYR A 26 11.50 3.26 -3.59
N LEU A 27 12.21 2.46 -4.37
CA LEU A 27 12.37 2.67 -5.81
C LEU A 27 11.44 1.72 -6.58
N PRO A 28 10.21 2.15 -6.93
CA PRO A 28 9.28 1.29 -7.67
C PRO A 28 9.69 1.18 -9.14
N ASP A 29 9.38 0.04 -9.74
CA ASP A 29 9.26 -0.04 -11.19
C ASP A 29 7.89 0.49 -11.66
N THR A 30 7.73 0.65 -12.97
CA THR A 30 6.48 1.15 -13.57
C THR A 30 5.28 0.28 -13.19
N ALA A 31 5.46 -1.04 -13.11
CA ALA A 31 4.38 -1.97 -12.78
C ALA A 31 3.88 -1.76 -11.35
N THR A 32 4.79 -1.62 -10.39
CA THR A 32 4.48 -1.35 -8.98
C THR A 32 3.80 0.00 -8.81
N ALA A 33 4.35 1.05 -9.44
CA ALA A 33 3.76 2.39 -9.38
C ALA A 33 2.34 2.42 -9.99
N THR A 34 2.14 1.72 -11.11
CA THR A 34 0.84 1.60 -11.76
C THR A 34 -0.16 0.84 -10.88
N ALA A 35 0.26 -0.25 -10.23
CA ALA A 35 -0.61 -1.02 -9.35
C ALA A 35 -1.08 -0.21 -8.14
N VAL A 36 -0.17 0.56 -7.52
CA VAL A 36 -0.51 1.48 -6.42
C VAL A 36 -1.47 2.59 -6.89
N PHE A 37 -1.19 3.21 -8.03
CA PHE A 37 -2.06 4.23 -8.63
C PHE A 37 -3.48 3.70 -8.89
N LEU A 38 -3.59 2.50 -9.46
CA LEU A 38 -4.89 1.87 -9.73
C LEU A 38 -5.62 1.48 -8.45
N ALA A 39 -4.92 1.00 -7.42
CA ALA A 39 -5.53 0.68 -6.13
C ALA A 39 -6.17 1.93 -5.48
N ASP A 40 -5.46 3.06 -5.50
CA ASP A 40 -5.97 4.36 -5.05
C ASP A 40 -7.19 4.80 -5.89
N ARG A 41 -7.05 4.79 -7.22
CA ARG A 41 -8.10 5.29 -8.12
C ARG A 41 -9.38 4.46 -8.10
N LEU A 42 -9.25 3.15 -7.89
CA LEU A 42 -10.38 2.21 -7.83
C LEU A 42 -10.96 2.12 -6.42
N GLY A 43 -10.21 2.52 -5.39
CA GLY A 43 -10.55 2.30 -3.98
C GLY A 43 -10.63 0.82 -3.64
N LYS A 44 -9.67 0.02 -4.13
CA LYS A 44 -9.63 -1.44 -3.94
C LYS A 44 -8.35 -1.85 -3.21
N PRO A 45 -8.40 -2.90 -2.36
CA PRO A 45 -7.20 -3.44 -1.71
C PRO A 45 -6.15 -3.93 -2.73
N LEU A 46 -4.88 -3.78 -2.36
CA LEU A 46 -3.74 -4.27 -3.14
C LEU A 46 -3.09 -5.47 -2.43
N LEU A 47 -3.08 -6.63 -3.09
CA LEU A 47 -2.31 -7.80 -2.68
C LEU A 47 -0.94 -7.77 -3.37
N VAL A 48 0.13 -7.93 -2.59
CA VAL A 48 1.51 -7.90 -3.10
C VAL A 48 2.15 -9.27 -2.91
N GLU A 49 2.44 -9.94 -4.02
CA GLU A 49 3.05 -11.28 -4.03
C GLU A 49 4.50 -11.23 -4.53
N GLY A 50 5.30 -12.21 -4.12
CA GLY A 50 6.68 -12.35 -4.58
C GLY A 50 7.61 -13.01 -3.56
N PRO A 51 8.87 -13.27 -3.91
CA PRO A 51 9.86 -13.90 -3.04
C PRO A 51 10.14 -13.11 -1.75
N ALA A 52 10.66 -13.77 -0.71
CA ALA A 52 11.12 -13.05 0.48
C ALA A 52 12.23 -12.04 0.11
N GLY A 53 12.21 -10.86 0.74
CA GLY A 53 13.25 -9.84 0.52
C GLY A 53 13.04 -8.87 -0.65
N VAL A 54 12.02 -9.04 -1.49
CA VAL A 54 11.77 -8.14 -2.66
C VAL A 54 11.05 -6.82 -2.32
N GLY A 55 11.07 -6.41 -1.06
CA GLY A 55 10.50 -5.11 -0.65
C GLY A 55 8.97 -5.07 -0.48
N LYS A 56 8.26 -6.22 -0.42
CA LYS A 56 6.79 -6.25 -0.25
C LYS A 56 6.30 -5.49 1.01
N THR A 57 6.92 -5.76 2.15
CA THR A 57 6.62 -5.06 3.42
C THR A 57 7.01 -3.59 3.34
N GLU A 58 8.10 -3.29 2.64
CA GLU A 58 8.61 -1.93 2.52
C GLU A 58 7.71 -1.07 1.64
N LEU A 59 7.11 -1.64 0.60
CA LEU A 59 6.10 -0.96 -0.22
C LEU A 59 4.94 -0.43 0.63
N ALA A 60 4.40 -1.25 1.54
CA ALA A 60 3.31 -0.82 2.42
C ALA A 60 3.73 0.35 3.33
N ARG A 61 4.97 0.32 3.83
CA ARG A 61 5.55 1.41 4.63
C ARG A 61 5.75 2.68 3.80
N ALA A 62 6.30 2.54 2.61
CA ALA A 62 6.54 3.63 1.68
C ALA A 62 5.25 4.34 1.27
N VAL A 63 4.21 3.58 0.91
CA VAL A 63 2.89 4.13 0.60
C VAL A 63 2.32 4.91 1.79
N ALA A 64 2.36 4.34 3.00
CA ALA A 64 1.85 5.03 4.18
C ALA A 64 2.59 6.34 4.48
N GLN A 65 3.91 6.37 4.32
CA GLN A 65 4.71 7.59 4.48
C GLN A 65 4.40 8.62 3.39
N ALA A 66 4.37 8.21 2.13
CA ALA A 66 4.08 9.05 0.96
C ALA A 66 2.70 9.73 1.06
N THR A 67 1.72 9.09 1.69
CA THR A 67 0.35 9.60 1.82
C THR A 67 0.04 10.18 3.21
N GLY A 68 1.02 10.19 4.13
CA GLY A 68 0.80 10.60 5.53
C GLY A 68 -0.22 9.73 6.27
N SER A 69 -0.42 8.48 5.85
CA SER A 69 -1.39 7.55 6.41
C SER A 69 -0.83 6.72 7.55
N GLY A 70 -1.71 6.23 8.43
CA GLY A 70 -1.33 5.27 9.47
C GLY A 70 -1.02 3.90 8.88
N LEU A 71 0.04 3.24 9.38
CA LEU A 71 0.41 1.87 9.01
C LEU A 71 0.17 0.93 10.18
N VAL A 72 -0.82 0.04 10.05
CA VAL A 72 -1.05 -1.06 10.99
C VAL A 72 -0.42 -2.33 10.43
N ARG A 73 0.47 -2.96 11.19
CA ARG A 73 1.14 -4.21 10.79
C ARG A 73 0.65 -5.37 11.65
N LEU A 74 -0.12 -6.27 11.02
CA LEU A 74 -0.54 -7.53 11.62
C LEU A 74 0.42 -8.62 11.15
N GLN A 75 1.02 -9.35 12.09
CA GLN A 75 1.87 -10.47 11.77
C GLN A 75 1.03 -11.75 11.83
N CYS A 76 0.85 -12.39 10.68
CA CYS A 76 0.14 -13.67 10.60
C CYS A 76 1.09 -14.78 11.04
N TYR A 77 1.02 -15.17 12.32
CA TYR A 77 1.60 -16.40 12.82
C TYR A 77 0.48 -17.39 13.15
N GLU A 78 0.77 -18.70 13.14
CA GLU A 78 -0.20 -19.72 13.59
C GLU A 78 -0.60 -19.43 15.04
N GLY A 79 -1.87 -19.06 15.26
CA GLY A 79 -2.39 -18.66 16.58
C GLY A 79 -2.93 -17.23 16.67
N VAL A 80 -2.95 -16.46 15.58
CA VAL A 80 -3.82 -15.28 15.44
C VAL A 80 -5.21 -15.76 15.03
N ASP A 81 -6.03 -16.14 16.01
CA ASP A 81 -7.45 -16.50 15.84
C ASP A 81 -8.36 -15.40 16.42
N GLU A 82 -9.61 -15.34 15.95
CA GLU A 82 -10.62 -14.42 16.50
C GLU A 82 -10.96 -14.71 17.98
N ALA A 83 -10.50 -15.84 18.53
CA ALA A 83 -10.83 -16.32 19.86
C ALA A 83 -10.06 -15.63 21.00
N ARG A 84 -9.13 -14.71 20.69
CA ARG A 84 -8.31 -13.99 21.67
C ARG A 84 -8.37 -12.45 21.57
N ALA A 85 -9.49 -11.90 21.11
CA ALA A 85 -9.78 -10.46 21.15
C ALA A 85 -10.89 -10.13 22.15
#